data_AF-W6Z1E5-F1
#
_entry.id   AF-W6Z1E5-F1
#
_cell.length_a   1.000
_cell.length_b   1.000
_cell.length_c   1.000
_cell.angle_alpha   90.00
_cell.angle_beta   90.00
_cell.angle_gamma   90.00
#
_symmetry.space_group_name_H-M   'P 1'
#
loop_
_entity.id
_entity.type
_entity.pdbx_description
1 polymer ?
#
loop_
_entity_poly.entity_id
_entity_poly.type
_entity_poly.pdbx_seq_one_letter_code
_entity_poly.pdbx_strand_id
1 'polypeptide(L)'
;MAGLPSLPTELLQQIASSLPCSSVLNLLRVNHQLHKAYNDRLVFQRLAKRDLNYSPLSKWGIHNTVKLVEDDDPILTTASLTETIRLAFAAEKCIQSTTQNSSAWVFKVQKHTRRFAILDWLPHMMALDHSATNNLKPEPFLILYNDLLMYEAPENDLIATNFIMTCTLLHQLRYCVDAKKQVKKPLDKHFEANPARSIPSHADSITHLRNHVRRYGRFKQSFHLDQAAALLPTFLLELAVYRLFPEQLRRQLPSVSCIGFRSNMRIPPVFSQDSSGTSFAECHVEKMTNPKFLTGKWTGYYSEQRDSVHVRSFDPPMRDINIVARAAEGASDVAAVIDRETRGVDAHGEFSLQGRVKKNGQVELVKRYIVSGWTWPWLGCMTPFGIAGTWGDASDEFDEFDSFGGYFWIWKEDWCEGDR
;
A
#
# COMPACT_ATOMS: atom_id res chain seq x y z
N MET A 1 -24.61 -33.56 35.72
CA MET A 1 -23.59 -33.54 34.66
C MET A 1 -22.72 -32.32 34.87
N ALA A 2 -21.39 -32.47 34.91
CA ALA A 2 -20.47 -31.34 35.03
C ALA A 2 -20.49 -30.53 33.72
N GLY A 3 -20.87 -29.25 33.81
CA GLY A 3 -20.92 -28.36 32.64
C GLY A 3 -19.56 -27.73 32.32
N LEU A 4 -19.42 -27.12 31.14
CA LEU A 4 -18.21 -26.39 30.74
C LEU A 4 -17.65 -25.43 31.83
N PRO A 5 -18.47 -24.68 32.60
CA PRO A 5 -17.96 -23.78 33.63
C PRO A 5 -17.33 -24.48 34.86
N SER A 6 -17.44 -25.80 34.97
CA SER A 6 -16.78 -26.58 36.03
C SER A 6 -15.30 -26.87 35.75
N LEU A 7 -14.81 -26.56 34.54
CA LEU A 7 -13.42 -26.74 34.18
C LEU A 7 -12.52 -25.67 34.85
N PRO A 8 -11.25 -26.02 35.17
CA PRO A 8 -10.21 -25.05 35.51
C PRO A 8 -10.07 -23.91 34.49
N THR A 9 -9.72 -22.71 34.98
CA THR A 9 -9.62 -21.50 34.14
C THR A 9 -8.58 -21.65 33.03
N GLU A 10 -7.49 -22.35 33.30
CA GLU A 10 -6.39 -22.59 32.37
C GLU A 10 -6.85 -23.47 31.20
N LEU A 11 -7.66 -24.50 31.47
CA LEU A 11 -8.24 -25.35 30.44
C LEU A 11 -9.26 -24.59 29.60
N LEU A 12 -10.09 -23.75 30.25
CA LEU A 12 -11.00 -22.84 29.56
C LEU A 12 -10.23 -21.90 28.62
N GLN A 13 -9.18 -21.24 29.10
CA GLN A 13 -8.35 -20.34 28.29
C GLN A 13 -7.66 -21.06 27.13
N GLN A 14 -7.21 -22.31 27.34
CA GLN A 14 -6.63 -23.13 26.28
C GLN A 14 -7.64 -23.51 25.20
N ILE A 15 -8.87 -23.87 25.60
CA ILE A 15 -9.98 -24.11 24.67
C ILE A 15 -10.27 -22.82 23.89
N ALA A 16 -10.41 -21.68 24.56
CA ALA A 16 -10.68 -20.40 23.90
C ALA A 16 -9.59 -20.00 22.90
N SER A 17 -8.31 -20.19 23.26
CA SER A 17 -7.16 -19.91 22.38
C SER A 17 -7.11 -20.79 21.13
N SER A 18 -7.89 -21.88 21.10
CA SER A 18 -7.99 -22.81 19.98
C SER A 18 -9.19 -22.53 19.06
N LEU A 19 -10.07 -21.61 19.44
CA LEU A 19 -11.26 -21.23 18.66
C LEU A 19 -10.96 -20.05 17.72
N PRO A 20 -11.83 -19.76 16.72
CA PRO A 20 -11.83 -18.47 16.03
C PRO A 20 -12.14 -17.32 17.00
N CYS A 21 -11.53 -16.15 16.81
CA CYS A 21 -11.74 -14.99 17.68
C CYS A 21 -13.23 -14.62 17.79
N SER A 22 -13.98 -14.67 16.69
CA SER A 22 -15.42 -14.41 16.64
C SER A 22 -16.23 -15.37 17.52
N SER A 23 -15.84 -16.65 17.58
CA SER A 23 -16.46 -17.64 18.46
C SER A 23 -16.19 -17.34 19.93
N VAL A 24 -14.96 -16.95 20.27
CA VAL A 24 -14.60 -16.52 21.64
C VAL A 24 -15.43 -15.31 22.05
N LEU A 25 -15.54 -14.30 21.18
CA LEU A 25 -16.36 -13.10 21.45
C LEU A 25 -17.84 -13.41 21.67
N ASN A 26 -18.39 -14.41 20.98
CA ASN A 26 -19.75 -14.88 21.23
C ASN A 26 -19.87 -15.61 22.57
N LEU A 27 -18.88 -16.43 22.93
CA LEU A 27 -18.85 -17.15 24.22
C LEU A 27 -18.75 -16.21 25.42
N LEU A 28 -18.09 -15.06 25.28
CA LEU A 28 -18.08 -14.01 26.32
C LEU A 28 -19.49 -13.56 26.72
N ARG A 29 -20.48 -13.69 25.83
CA ARG A 29 -21.86 -13.25 26.06
C ARG A 29 -22.76 -14.33 26.66
N VAL A 30 -22.27 -15.56 26.79
CA VAL A 30 -23.09 -16.71 27.22
C VAL A 30 -23.22 -16.80 28.75
N ASN A 31 -22.12 -16.58 29.47
CA ASN A 31 -22.07 -16.77 30.93
C ASN A 31 -20.96 -15.91 31.57
N HIS A 32 -21.20 -15.35 32.75
CA HIS A 32 -20.22 -14.51 33.47
C HIS A 32 -18.91 -15.21 33.84
N GLN A 33 -18.94 -16.50 34.18
CA GLN A 33 -17.74 -17.29 34.47
C GLN A 33 -16.89 -17.46 33.21
N LEU A 34 -17.53 -17.77 32.07
CA LEU A 34 -16.85 -17.85 30.78
C LEU A 34 -16.31 -16.49 30.34
N HIS A 35 -17.08 -15.41 30.56
CA HIS A 35 -16.59 -14.04 30.33
C HIS A 35 -15.32 -13.77 31.12
N LYS A 36 -15.30 -14.06 32.42
CA LYS A 36 -14.12 -13.86 33.27
C LYS A 36 -12.92 -14.70 32.82
N ALA A 37 -13.15 -15.95 32.44
CA ALA A 37 -12.08 -16.85 32.01
C ALA A 37 -11.50 -16.49 30.63
N TYR A 38 -12.36 -16.14 29.66
CA TYR A 38 -11.97 -15.92 28.28
C TYR A 38 -11.61 -14.47 27.94
N ASN A 39 -12.10 -13.48 28.71
CA ASN A 39 -11.75 -12.06 28.53
C ASN A 39 -10.37 -11.75 29.13
N ASP A 40 -9.38 -12.54 28.71
CA ASP A 40 -8.00 -12.49 29.17
C ASP A 40 -7.08 -12.11 28.01
N ARG A 41 -6.10 -11.25 28.29
CA ARG A 41 -5.19 -10.74 27.26
C ARG A 41 -4.35 -11.85 26.64
N LEU A 42 -3.89 -12.84 27.40
CA LEU A 42 -3.08 -13.94 26.89
C LEU A 42 -3.88 -14.82 25.92
N VAL A 43 -5.17 -15.00 26.15
CA VAL A 43 -6.06 -15.72 25.21
C VAL A 43 -6.07 -15.04 23.85
N PHE A 44 -6.34 -13.73 23.81
CA PHE A 44 -6.39 -12.99 22.55
C PHE A 44 -5.00 -12.78 21.92
N GLN A 45 -3.93 -12.69 22.71
CA GLN A 45 -2.55 -12.69 22.17
C GLN A 45 -2.24 -14.00 21.47
N ARG A 46 -2.62 -15.15 22.05
CA ARG A 46 -2.46 -16.46 21.40
C ARG A 46 -3.27 -16.56 20.11
N LEU A 47 -4.51 -16.05 20.10
CA LEU A 47 -5.34 -15.98 18.89
C LEU A 47 -4.69 -15.11 17.80
N ALA A 48 -4.31 -13.88 18.14
CA ALA A 48 -3.66 -12.96 17.21
C ALA A 48 -2.36 -13.56 16.65
N LYS A 49 -1.50 -14.11 17.51
CA LYS A 49 -0.26 -14.76 17.10
C LYS A 49 -0.49 -15.94 16.16
N ARG A 50 -1.44 -16.82 16.50
CA ARG A 50 -1.80 -17.99 15.67
C ARG A 50 -2.29 -17.55 14.30
N ASP A 51 -3.18 -16.55 14.26
CA ASP A 51 -3.83 -16.13 13.02
C ASP A 51 -2.91 -15.25 12.16
N LEU A 52 -2.07 -14.39 12.75
CA LEU A 52 -1.04 -13.63 12.02
C LEU A 52 0.03 -14.53 11.41
N ASN A 53 0.45 -15.57 12.14
CA ASN A 53 1.36 -16.61 11.63
C ASN A 53 0.62 -17.69 10.81
N TYR A 54 -0.66 -17.50 10.49
CA TYR A 54 -1.36 -18.42 9.62
C TYR A 54 -0.60 -18.54 8.30
N SER A 55 -0.57 -19.73 7.71
CA SER A 55 -0.09 -19.95 6.36
C SER A 55 -1.14 -20.74 5.60
N PRO A 56 -1.62 -20.29 4.42
CA PRO A 56 -2.51 -21.08 3.58
C PRO A 56 -1.94 -22.46 3.25
N LEU A 57 -0.60 -22.58 3.19
CA LEU A 57 0.12 -23.83 2.92
C LEU A 57 0.03 -24.83 4.08
N SER A 58 -0.31 -24.39 5.29
CA SER A 58 -0.49 -25.30 6.42
C SER A 58 -1.62 -26.30 6.19
N LYS A 59 -2.60 -25.96 5.34
CA LYS A 59 -3.66 -26.89 4.88
C LYS A 59 -3.10 -28.12 4.17
N TRP A 60 -1.91 -28.01 3.58
CA TRP A 60 -1.24 -29.07 2.84
C TRP A 60 -0.14 -29.74 3.68
N GLY A 61 -0.06 -29.46 4.98
CA GLY A 61 1.01 -29.97 5.86
C GLY A 61 2.37 -29.32 5.63
N ILE A 62 2.46 -28.30 4.76
CA ILE A 62 3.69 -27.56 4.52
C ILE A 62 3.78 -26.47 5.58
N HIS A 63 4.52 -26.76 6.64
CA HIS A 63 4.83 -25.78 7.67
C HIS A 63 5.89 -24.82 7.14
N ASN A 64 5.45 -23.63 6.75
CA ASN A 64 6.39 -22.55 6.49
C ASN A 64 7.02 -22.16 7.84
N THR A 65 8.33 -22.30 7.97
CA THR A 65 9.05 -22.06 9.23
C THR A 65 9.16 -20.58 9.58
N VAL A 66 8.79 -19.69 8.66
CA VAL A 66 8.84 -18.24 8.85
C VAL A 66 7.75 -17.82 9.84
N LYS A 67 8.15 -17.56 11.09
CA LYS A 67 7.32 -16.87 12.07
C LYS A 67 7.43 -15.37 11.81
N LEU A 68 6.30 -14.74 11.49
CA LEU A 68 6.21 -13.29 11.29
C LEU A 68 6.12 -12.54 12.62
N VAL A 69 5.49 -13.17 13.63
CA VAL A 69 5.22 -12.57 14.94
C VAL A 69 5.73 -13.51 16.03
N GLU A 70 6.77 -13.05 16.73
CA GLU A 70 7.39 -13.74 17.87
C GLU A 70 6.62 -13.51 19.18
N ASP A 71 7.02 -14.16 20.27
CA ASP A 71 6.32 -14.04 21.57
C ASP A 71 6.52 -12.68 22.24
N ASP A 72 7.67 -12.07 22.03
CA ASP A 72 8.08 -10.78 22.56
C ASP A 72 7.76 -9.61 21.61
N ASP A 73 7.06 -9.89 20.51
CA ASP A 73 6.72 -8.92 19.49
C ASP A 73 5.99 -7.69 20.09
N PRO A 74 6.51 -6.46 19.90
CA PRO A 74 5.90 -5.25 20.44
C PRO A 74 4.42 -5.11 20.10
N ILE A 75 3.99 -5.57 18.92
CA ILE A 75 2.59 -5.45 18.51
C ILE A 75 1.63 -6.21 19.43
N LEU A 76 2.11 -7.28 20.06
CA LEU A 76 1.33 -8.07 21.02
C LEU A 76 1.64 -7.64 22.46
N THR A 77 2.91 -7.35 22.78
CA THR A 77 3.37 -7.10 24.16
C THR A 77 3.07 -5.69 24.67
N THR A 78 2.91 -4.70 23.80
CA THR A 78 2.51 -3.33 24.22
C THR A 78 1.03 -3.04 24.04
N ALA A 79 0.32 -3.83 23.23
CA ALA A 79 -1.10 -3.62 22.96
C ALA A 79 -1.98 -3.89 24.19
N SER A 80 -2.97 -3.02 24.41
CA SER A 80 -4.05 -3.24 25.38
C SER A 80 -4.88 -4.49 25.03
N LEU A 81 -5.69 -4.97 25.98
CA LEU A 81 -6.62 -6.09 25.73
C LEU A 81 -7.54 -5.79 24.53
N THR A 82 -8.10 -4.58 24.46
CA THR A 82 -9.01 -4.17 23.37
C THR A 82 -8.31 -4.16 22.02
N GLU A 83 -7.08 -3.65 21.95
CA GLU A 83 -6.28 -3.66 20.71
C GLU A 83 -5.91 -5.08 20.30
N THR A 84 -5.57 -5.94 21.26
CA THR A 84 -5.27 -7.36 21.01
C THR A 84 -6.50 -8.09 20.46
N ILE A 85 -7.70 -7.85 21.02
CA ILE A 85 -8.96 -8.39 20.50
C ILE A 85 -9.20 -7.94 19.05
N ARG A 86 -9.03 -6.64 18.78
CA ARG A 86 -9.19 -6.05 17.44
C ARG A 86 -8.23 -6.67 16.43
N LEU A 87 -6.97 -6.85 16.82
CA LEU A 87 -5.94 -7.48 15.99
C LEU A 87 -6.27 -8.95 15.70
N ALA A 88 -6.62 -9.74 16.72
CA ALA A 88 -7.02 -11.14 16.56
C ALA A 88 -8.23 -11.27 15.61
N PHE A 89 -9.24 -10.41 15.79
CA PHE A 89 -10.42 -10.40 14.94
C PHE A 89 -10.10 -9.99 13.49
N ALA A 90 -9.21 -9.02 13.28
CA ALA A 90 -8.76 -8.62 11.95
C ALA A 90 -7.99 -9.73 11.22
N ALA A 91 -7.11 -10.44 11.92
CA ALA A 91 -6.38 -11.58 11.36
C ALA A 91 -7.35 -12.71 10.97
N GLU A 92 -8.30 -13.05 11.84
CA GLU A 92 -9.36 -14.02 11.51
C GLU A 92 -10.16 -13.57 10.26
N LYS A 93 -10.54 -12.29 10.18
CA LYS A 93 -11.25 -11.73 9.00
C LYS A 93 -10.44 -11.88 7.73
N CYS A 94 -9.13 -11.62 7.79
CA CYS A 94 -8.24 -11.78 6.65
C CYS A 94 -8.22 -13.24 6.16
N ILE A 95 -8.05 -14.20 7.07
CA ILE A 95 -8.10 -15.63 6.75
C ILE A 95 -9.44 -16.00 6.13
N GLN A 96 -10.55 -15.63 6.77
CA GLN A 96 -11.90 -15.93 6.28
C GLN A 96 -12.13 -15.38 4.86
N SER A 97 -11.75 -14.13 4.61
CA SER A 97 -11.89 -13.48 3.31
C SER A 97 -11.17 -14.22 2.19
N THR A 98 -10.02 -14.82 2.46
CA THR A 98 -9.23 -15.55 1.43
C THR A 98 -9.78 -16.94 1.14
N THR A 99 -10.55 -17.51 2.08
CA THR A 99 -11.22 -18.80 1.88
C THR A 99 -12.59 -18.70 1.24
N GLN A 100 -13.15 -17.49 1.14
CA GLN A 100 -14.45 -17.28 0.52
C GLN A 100 -14.30 -17.23 -1.01
N ASN A 101 -15.11 -18.03 -1.70
CA ASN A 101 -15.17 -18.03 -3.16
C ASN A 101 -15.82 -16.77 -3.75
N SER A 102 -16.49 -15.96 -2.92
CA SER A 102 -17.20 -14.75 -3.33
C SER A 102 -16.45 -13.49 -2.90
N SER A 103 -16.41 -12.47 -3.76
CA SER A 103 -15.92 -11.13 -3.43
C SER A 103 -16.92 -10.27 -2.65
N ALA A 104 -18.13 -10.78 -2.36
CA ALA A 104 -19.19 -10.02 -1.69
C ALA A 104 -18.79 -9.49 -0.30
N TRP A 105 -17.78 -10.08 0.35
CA TRP A 105 -17.28 -9.58 1.63
C TRP A 105 -16.60 -8.21 1.53
N VAL A 106 -16.05 -7.85 0.36
CA VAL A 106 -15.39 -6.56 0.12
C VAL A 106 -16.38 -5.42 0.22
N PHE A 107 -17.61 -5.64 -0.27
CA PHE A 107 -18.65 -4.62 -0.38
C PHE A 107 -19.54 -4.52 0.86
N LYS A 108 -19.12 -5.10 2.00
CA LYS A 108 -19.88 -4.98 3.26
C LYS A 108 -19.74 -3.56 3.80
N VAL A 109 -20.78 -2.76 3.59
CA VAL A 109 -20.91 -1.41 4.14
C VAL A 109 -21.34 -1.49 5.60
N GLN A 110 -20.72 -0.70 6.47
CA GLN A 110 -21.16 -0.55 7.84
C GLN A 110 -22.44 0.29 7.90
N LYS A 111 -23.45 -0.22 8.63
CA LYS A 111 -24.79 0.40 8.71
C LYS A 111 -24.79 1.86 9.16
N HIS A 112 -23.79 2.29 9.93
CA HIS A 112 -23.77 3.61 10.57
C HIS A 112 -22.81 4.61 9.95
N THR A 113 -21.73 4.17 9.31
CA THR A 113 -20.66 5.05 8.82
C THR A 113 -20.68 5.23 7.32
N ARG A 114 -21.47 4.42 6.58
CA ARG A 114 -21.39 4.27 5.11
C ARG A 114 -19.99 3.90 4.61
N ARG A 115 -19.07 3.57 5.51
CA ARG A 115 -17.70 3.16 5.23
C ARG A 115 -17.66 1.66 4.99
N PHE A 116 -16.82 1.23 4.06
CA PHE A 116 -16.60 -0.18 3.81
C PHE A 116 -15.79 -0.78 4.97
N ALA A 117 -16.33 -1.83 5.61
CA ALA A 117 -15.72 -2.44 6.79
C ALA A 117 -14.31 -2.99 6.52
N ILE A 118 -13.96 -3.24 5.26
CA ILE A 118 -12.65 -3.74 4.83
C ILE A 118 -11.52 -2.73 5.07
N LEU A 119 -11.81 -1.42 4.98
CA LEU A 119 -10.80 -0.37 5.11
C LEU A 119 -10.33 -0.20 6.55
N ASP A 120 -11.08 -0.70 7.53
CA ASP A 120 -10.71 -0.63 8.94
C ASP A 120 -9.61 -1.61 9.33
N TRP A 121 -9.34 -2.64 8.50
CA TRP A 121 -8.43 -3.71 8.87
C TRP A 121 -7.51 -4.20 7.77
N LEU A 122 -7.95 -4.25 6.51
CA LEU A 122 -7.13 -4.86 5.46
C LEU A 122 -5.82 -4.12 5.18
N PRO A 123 -5.77 -2.77 5.11
CA PRO A 123 -4.52 -2.05 4.93
C PRO A 123 -3.52 -2.37 6.05
N HIS A 124 -3.99 -2.50 7.28
CA HIS A 124 -3.18 -2.89 8.44
C HIS A 124 -2.64 -4.31 8.30
N MET A 125 -3.47 -5.27 7.88
CA MET A 125 -3.03 -6.66 7.71
C MET A 125 -1.97 -6.79 6.61
N MET A 126 -2.10 -6.01 5.53
CA MET A 126 -1.08 -5.95 4.47
C MET A 126 0.23 -5.30 4.97
N ALA A 127 0.14 -4.21 5.74
CA ALA A 127 1.31 -3.55 6.32
C ALA A 127 2.02 -4.42 7.38
N LEU A 128 1.30 -5.39 7.96
CA LEU A 128 1.83 -6.39 8.88
C LEU A 128 2.29 -7.68 8.17
N ASP A 129 2.32 -7.69 6.84
CA ASP A 129 2.74 -8.83 6.00
C ASP A 129 1.95 -10.13 6.29
N HIS A 130 0.65 -10.01 6.57
CA HIS A 130 -0.18 -11.17 6.85
C HIS A 130 -0.29 -12.05 5.60
N SER A 131 0.22 -13.28 5.67
CA SER A 131 0.34 -14.21 4.52
C SER A 131 -0.95 -14.42 3.70
N ALA A 132 -2.12 -14.33 4.33
CA ALA A 132 -3.41 -14.48 3.69
C ALA A 132 -3.62 -13.39 2.61
N THR A 133 -3.07 -12.19 2.80
CA THR A 133 -3.22 -11.08 1.84
C THR A 133 -2.59 -11.36 0.49
N ASN A 134 -1.64 -12.28 0.42
CA ASN A 134 -0.97 -12.70 -0.84
C ASN A 134 -1.93 -13.35 -1.84
N ASN A 135 -3.03 -13.93 -1.37
CA ASN A 135 -4.03 -14.56 -2.25
C ASN A 135 -5.09 -13.57 -2.76
N LEU A 136 -5.04 -12.32 -2.31
CA LEU A 136 -6.02 -11.32 -2.73
C LEU A 136 -5.74 -10.86 -4.16
N LYS A 137 -6.81 -10.63 -4.90
CA LYS A 137 -6.74 -10.15 -6.28
C LYS A 137 -7.17 -8.67 -6.35
N PRO A 138 -6.62 -7.87 -7.29
CA PRO A 138 -6.89 -6.44 -7.36
C PRO A 138 -8.31 -6.09 -7.83
N GLU A 139 -9.01 -6.97 -8.55
CA GLU A 139 -10.28 -6.68 -9.20
C GLU A 139 -11.36 -6.16 -8.24
N PRO A 140 -11.66 -6.82 -7.09
CA PRO A 140 -12.70 -6.35 -6.17
C PRO A 140 -12.42 -4.95 -5.60
N PHE A 141 -11.14 -4.59 -5.47
CA PHE A 141 -10.73 -3.30 -4.91
C PHE A 141 -10.90 -2.15 -5.90
N LEU A 142 -10.92 -2.44 -7.21
CA LEU A 142 -11.28 -1.44 -8.22
C LEU A 142 -12.75 -1.03 -8.11
N ILE A 143 -13.65 -2.00 -7.92
CA ILE A 143 -15.07 -1.68 -7.69
C ILE A 143 -15.23 -0.89 -6.40
N LEU A 144 -14.54 -1.31 -5.33
CA LEU A 144 -14.55 -0.59 -4.07
C LEU A 144 -14.11 0.87 -4.27
N TYR A 145 -13.04 1.08 -5.03
CA TYR A 145 -12.54 2.42 -5.34
C TYR A 145 -13.57 3.26 -6.11
N ASN A 146 -14.22 2.69 -7.12
CA ASN A 146 -15.28 3.39 -7.86
C ASN A 146 -16.44 3.77 -6.95
N ASP A 147 -16.89 2.86 -6.08
CA ASP A 147 -17.97 3.14 -5.14
C ASP A 147 -17.55 4.29 -4.19
N LEU A 148 -16.33 4.27 -3.68
CA LEU A 148 -15.81 5.35 -2.83
C LEU A 148 -15.85 6.71 -3.52
N LEU A 149 -15.50 6.79 -4.80
CA LEU A 149 -15.58 8.04 -5.55
C LEU A 149 -17.01 8.48 -5.83
N MET A 150 -17.88 7.55 -6.19
CA MET A 150 -19.30 7.83 -6.39
C MET A 150 -19.98 8.37 -5.13
N TYR A 151 -19.48 7.99 -3.95
CA TYR A 151 -19.99 8.43 -2.65
C TYR A 151 -19.18 9.57 -2.01
N GLU A 152 -18.26 10.20 -2.74
CA GLU A 152 -17.39 11.28 -2.24
C GLU A 152 -16.71 10.92 -0.91
N ALA A 153 -16.20 9.68 -0.84
CA ALA A 153 -15.59 9.17 0.37
C ALA A 153 -14.37 10.01 0.81
N PRO A 154 -14.03 10.00 2.11
CA PRO A 154 -12.86 10.72 2.62
C PRO A 154 -11.57 10.33 1.90
N GLU A 155 -10.66 11.30 1.75
CA GLU A 155 -9.36 11.11 1.08
C GLU A 155 -8.55 9.92 1.65
N ASN A 156 -8.60 9.74 2.97
CA ASN A 156 -7.95 8.63 3.67
C ASN A 156 -8.42 7.25 3.19
N ASP A 157 -9.69 7.12 2.82
CA ASP A 157 -10.26 5.87 2.32
C ASP A 157 -9.82 5.58 0.88
N LEU A 158 -9.66 6.62 0.05
CA LEU A 158 -9.08 6.50 -1.28
C LEU A 158 -7.60 6.09 -1.20
N ILE A 159 -6.83 6.71 -0.30
CA ILE A 159 -5.41 6.36 -0.07
C ILE A 159 -5.28 4.91 0.41
N ALA A 160 -6.10 4.50 1.39
CA ALA A 160 -6.10 3.13 1.92
C ALA A 160 -6.46 2.10 0.84
N THR A 161 -7.43 2.42 -0.03
CA THR A 161 -7.84 1.54 -1.13
C THR A 161 -6.73 1.42 -2.18
N ASN A 162 -6.10 2.53 -2.54
CA ASN A 162 -4.96 2.53 -3.46
C ASN A 162 -3.73 1.79 -2.88
N PHE A 163 -3.51 1.85 -1.57
CA PHE A 163 -2.51 1.03 -0.89
C PHE A 163 -2.79 -0.47 -1.09
N ILE A 164 -4.03 -0.91 -0.86
CA ILE A 164 -4.45 -2.31 -1.08
C ILE A 164 -4.26 -2.73 -2.55
N MET A 165 -4.68 -1.89 -3.49
CA MET A 165 -4.52 -2.15 -4.93
C MET A 165 -3.05 -2.24 -5.33
N THR A 166 -2.21 -1.35 -4.82
CA THR A 166 -0.77 -1.35 -5.11
C THR A 166 -0.09 -2.61 -4.57
N CYS A 167 -0.39 -3.00 -3.32
CA CYS A 167 0.12 -4.26 -2.74
C CYS A 167 -0.29 -5.49 -3.56
N THR A 168 -1.57 -5.59 -3.93
CA THR A 168 -2.07 -6.74 -4.71
C THR A 168 -1.50 -6.78 -6.12
N LEU A 169 -1.35 -5.62 -6.78
CA LEU A 169 -0.71 -5.54 -8.10
C LEU A 169 0.76 -5.90 -8.04
N LEU A 170 1.53 -5.36 -7.10
CA LEU A 170 2.94 -5.72 -6.92
C LEU A 170 3.11 -7.21 -6.69
N HIS A 171 2.29 -7.79 -5.81
CA HIS A 171 2.32 -9.23 -5.54
C HIS A 171 2.02 -10.04 -6.82
N GLN A 172 0.93 -9.74 -7.53
CA GLN A 172 0.56 -10.48 -8.74
C GLN A 172 1.59 -10.32 -9.86
N LEU A 173 2.07 -9.10 -10.10
CA LEU A 173 3.05 -8.82 -11.14
C LEU A 173 4.38 -9.54 -10.91
N ARG A 174 4.76 -9.76 -9.64
CA ARG A 174 5.95 -10.53 -9.27
C ARG A 174 5.90 -11.96 -9.78
N TYR A 175 4.74 -12.61 -9.70
CA TYR A 175 4.59 -14.03 -10.06
C TYR A 175 3.98 -14.24 -11.45
N CYS A 176 3.55 -13.18 -12.12
CA CYS A 176 2.94 -13.32 -13.44
C CYS A 176 4.00 -13.59 -14.53
N VAL A 177 3.68 -14.53 -15.42
CA VAL A 177 4.52 -14.79 -16.61
C VAL A 177 4.15 -13.82 -17.73
N ASP A 178 2.87 -13.50 -17.85
CA ASP A 178 2.29 -12.62 -18.85
C ASP A 178 1.31 -11.66 -18.15
N ALA A 179 1.78 -10.45 -17.85
CA ALA A 179 0.98 -9.43 -17.17
C ALA A 179 -0.30 -9.06 -17.95
N LYS A 180 -0.25 -9.06 -19.30
CA LYS A 180 -1.40 -8.72 -20.13
C LYS A 180 -2.49 -9.79 -19.97
N LYS A 181 -2.13 -11.06 -19.99
CA LYS A 181 -3.10 -12.17 -19.87
C LYS A 181 -3.54 -12.42 -18.42
N GLN A 182 -2.64 -12.32 -17.46
CA GLN A 182 -2.86 -12.75 -16.07
C GLN A 182 -3.31 -11.64 -15.13
N VAL A 183 -3.04 -10.38 -15.47
CA VAL A 183 -3.43 -9.22 -14.64
C VAL A 183 -4.36 -8.29 -15.41
N LYS A 184 -3.92 -7.74 -16.56
CA LYS A 184 -4.72 -6.75 -17.31
C LYS A 184 -6.06 -7.32 -17.81
N LYS A 185 -6.05 -8.46 -18.50
CA LYS A 185 -7.27 -9.05 -19.07
C LYS A 185 -8.33 -9.39 -18.00
N PRO A 186 -8.00 -9.96 -16.84
CA PRO A 186 -8.94 -10.08 -15.72
C PRO A 186 -9.52 -8.75 -15.26
N LEU A 187 -8.71 -7.69 -15.15
CA LEU A 187 -9.20 -6.36 -14.81
C LEU A 187 -10.15 -5.80 -15.88
N ASP A 188 -9.78 -5.90 -17.17
CA ASP A 188 -10.62 -5.46 -18.28
C ASP A 188 -11.97 -6.20 -18.27
N LYS A 189 -11.96 -7.54 -18.17
CA LYS A 189 -13.19 -8.35 -18.05
C LYS A 189 -14.04 -7.95 -16.85
N HIS A 190 -13.39 -7.59 -15.74
CA HIS A 190 -14.09 -7.16 -14.55
C HIS A 190 -14.83 -5.84 -14.79
N PHE A 191 -14.26 -4.91 -15.55
CA PHE A 191 -14.94 -3.68 -15.97
C PHE A 191 -16.08 -3.96 -16.94
N GLU A 192 -15.84 -4.81 -17.96
CA GLU A 192 -16.87 -5.22 -18.92
C GLU A 192 -18.10 -5.84 -18.22
N ALA A 193 -17.88 -6.60 -17.13
CA ALA A 193 -18.95 -7.21 -16.36
C ALA A 193 -19.71 -6.24 -15.43
N ASN A 194 -19.22 -5.01 -15.23
CA ASN A 194 -19.81 -4.03 -14.32
C ASN A 194 -20.09 -2.67 -15.00
N PRO A 195 -20.85 -2.64 -16.12
CA PRO A 195 -21.00 -1.46 -16.96
C PRO A 195 -21.70 -0.29 -16.25
N ALA A 196 -22.61 -0.57 -15.30
CA ALA A 196 -23.32 0.45 -14.53
C ALA A 196 -22.41 1.28 -13.60
N ARG A 197 -21.17 0.82 -13.38
CA ARG A 197 -20.17 1.48 -12.54
C ARG A 197 -18.95 1.97 -13.33
N SER A 198 -18.97 1.80 -14.65
CA SER A 198 -17.93 2.30 -15.57
C SER A 198 -18.51 3.42 -16.41
N ILE A 199 -17.76 4.51 -16.58
CA ILE A 199 -18.12 5.55 -17.54
C ILE A 199 -18.09 4.91 -18.95
N PRO A 200 -19.14 5.01 -19.78
CA PRO A 200 -19.32 4.24 -21.02
C PRO A 200 -18.22 4.35 -22.09
N SER A 201 -17.25 5.26 -21.94
CA SER A 201 -16.18 5.50 -22.91
C SER A 201 -14.83 4.88 -22.55
N HIS A 202 -14.69 4.21 -21.41
CA HIS A 202 -13.40 3.62 -21.00
C HIS A 202 -13.37 2.13 -21.36
N ALA A 203 -12.85 1.84 -22.55
CA ALA A 203 -12.77 0.48 -23.06
C ALA A 203 -11.73 -0.41 -22.34
N ASP A 204 -10.89 0.15 -21.45
CA ASP A 204 -9.92 -0.66 -20.70
C ASP A 204 -9.60 -0.16 -19.27
N SER A 205 -9.07 -1.09 -18.47
CA SER A 205 -8.70 -0.88 -17.07
C SER A 205 -7.68 0.23 -16.85
N ILE A 206 -6.75 0.43 -17.80
CA ILE A 206 -5.73 1.47 -17.73
C ILE A 206 -6.37 2.84 -17.85
N THR A 207 -7.18 3.05 -18.89
CA THR A 207 -7.92 4.29 -19.13
C THR A 207 -8.81 4.61 -17.96
N HIS A 208 -9.50 3.60 -17.44
CA HIS A 208 -10.30 3.75 -16.22
C HIS A 208 -9.44 4.26 -15.07
N LEU A 209 -8.35 3.58 -14.70
CA LEU A 209 -7.46 4.01 -13.61
C LEU A 209 -6.84 5.40 -13.81
N ARG A 210 -6.54 5.82 -15.05
CA ARG A 210 -6.02 7.17 -15.33
C ARG A 210 -7.01 8.24 -14.90
N ASN A 211 -8.29 8.07 -15.24
CA ASN A 211 -9.33 9.06 -14.94
C ASN A 211 -9.63 9.18 -13.44
N HIS A 212 -9.12 8.24 -12.65
CA HIS A 212 -9.18 8.25 -11.19
C HIS A 212 -8.06 9.03 -10.52
N VAL A 213 -6.99 9.33 -11.23
CA VAL A 213 -5.99 10.27 -10.73
C VAL A 213 -6.56 11.66 -10.89
N ARG A 214 -6.88 12.30 -9.76
CA ARG A 214 -7.41 13.66 -9.75
C ARG A 214 -6.48 14.58 -10.53
N ARG A 215 -7.03 15.27 -11.55
CA ARG A 215 -6.30 16.15 -12.48
C ARG A 215 -5.22 15.44 -13.31
N TYR A 216 -5.46 14.18 -13.70
CA TYR A 216 -4.57 13.43 -14.58
C TYR A 216 -4.08 14.27 -15.78
N GLY A 217 -2.77 14.37 -15.96
CA GLY A 217 -2.13 15.12 -17.04
C GLY A 217 -2.24 16.64 -16.94
N ARG A 218 -2.74 17.18 -15.83
CA ARG A 218 -2.89 18.63 -15.60
C ARG A 218 -2.47 18.99 -14.18
N PHE A 219 -1.21 19.37 -13.99
CA PHE A 219 -0.72 19.69 -12.65
C PHE A 219 -0.08 21.07 -12.62
N LYS A 220 -0.81 22.02 -12.05
CA LYS A 220 -0.28 23.33 -11.69
C LYS A 220 -0.04 23.35 -10.18
N GLN A 221 1.24 23.50 -9.81
CA GLN A 221 1.72 23.96 -8.50
C GLN A 221 1.58 23.03 -7.28
N SER A 222 0.80 21.95 -7.34
CA SER A 222 0.70 21.01 -6.21
C SER A 222 0.40 19.58 -6.64
N PHE A 223 1.00 18.63 -5.91
CA PHE A 223 0.74 17.21 -6.01
C PHE A 223 0.51 16.69 -4.58
N HIS A 224 -0.60 15.99 -4.39
CA HIS A 224 -1.08 15.55 -3.08
C HIS A 224 -0.94 14.03 -2.91
N LEU A 225 -1.05 13.57 -1.66
CA LEU A 225 -0.83 12.16 -1.31
C LEU A 225 -1.89 11.24 -1.94
N ASP A 226 -3.15 11.69 -2.04
CA ASP A 226 -4.20 10.96 -2.76
C ASP A 226 -3.87 10.75 -4.24
N GLN A 227 -3.35 11.78 -4.90
CA GLN A 227 -2.93 11.71 -6.30
C GLN A 227 -1.74 10.77 -6.46
N ALA A 228 -0.76 10.82 -5.56
CA ALA A 228 0.37 9.90 -5.55
C ALA A 228 -0.07 8.45 -5.33
N ALA A 229 -0.98 8.21 -4.40
CA ALA A 229 -1.52 6.88 -4.12
C ALA A 229 -2.32 6.36 -5.33
N ALA A 230 -3.19 7.17 -5.92
CA ALA A 230 -3.99 6.81 -7.11
C ALA A 230 -3.13 6.58 -8.36
N LEU A 231 -1.98 7.25 -8.46
CA LEU A 231 -1.04 7.08 -9.55
C LEU A 231 -0.40 5.69 -9.56
N LEU A 232 -0.10 5.10 -8.39
CA LEU A 232 0.68 3.86 -8.33
C LEU A 232 0.01 2.66 -9.03
N PRO A 233 -1.30 2.36 -8.83
CA PRO A 233 -1.95 1.26 -9.54
C PRO A 233 -1.95 1.43 -11.07
N THR A 234 -2.22 2.64 -11.58
CA THR A 234 -2.16 2.91 -13.03
C THR A 234 -0.73 2.78 -13.55
N PHE A 235 0.25 3.39 -12.86
CA PHE A 235 1.64 3.38 -13.28
C PHE A 235 2.19 1.95 -13.33
N LEU A 236 1.89 1.11 -12.33
CA LEU A 236 2.26 -0.30 -12.29
C LEU A 236 1.66 -1.10 -13.44
N LEU A 237 0.36 -0.97 -13.67
CA LEU A 237 -0.33 -1.73 -14.71
C LEU A 237 0.17 -1.36 -16.11
N GLU A 238 0.45 -0.08 -16.34
CA GLU A 238 0.99 0.39 -17.60
C GLU A 238 2.43 -0.02 -17.82
N LEU A 239 3.28 0.11 -16.80
CA LEU A 239 4.66 -0.37 -16.86
C LEU A 239 4.67 -1.87 -17.20
N ALA A 240 3.74 -2.62 -16.62
CA ALA A 240 3.57 -4.04 -16.88
C ALA A 240 3.12 -4.38 -18.31
N VAL A 241 2.24 -3.56 -18.89
CA VAL A 241 1.61 -3.84 -20.18
C VAL A 241 2.43 -3.29 -21.35
N TYR A 242 2.94 -2.07 -21.24
CA TYR A 242 3.52 -1.33 -22.37
C TYR A 242 5.02 -1.55 -22.55
N ARG A 243 5.78 -1.85 -21.49
CA ARG A 243 7.21 -2.12 -21.65
C ARG A 243 7.56 -3.56 -21.97
N LEU A 244 6.55 -4.44 -22.02
CA LEU A 244 6.70 -5.90 -22.08
C LEU A 244 7.49 -6.39 -20.85
N PHE A 245 7.16 -7.55 -20.31
CA PHE A 245 7.70 -8.04 -19.03
C PHE A 245 8.81 -9.08 -19.31
N PRO A 246 10.06 -8.71 -19.70
CA PRO A 246 11.17 -9.63 -19.55
C PRO A 246 11.34 -9.94 -18.05
N GLU A 247 11.91 -11.09 -17.72
CA GLU A 247 12.20 -11.48 -16.32
C GLU A 247 12.92 -10.38 -15.52
N GLN A 248 13.65 -9.50 -16.21
CA GLN A 248 14.32 -8.34 -15.62
C GLN A 248 13.35 -7.38 -14.90
N LEU A 249 12.16 -7.11 -15.45
CA LEU A 249 11.21 -6.17 -14.82
C LEU A 249 10.64 -6.73 -13.51
N ARG A 250 10.41 -8.07 -13.42
CA ARG A 250 9.97 -8.72 -12.17
C ARG A 250 10.96 -8.52 -11.04
N ARG A 251 12.26 -8.53 -11.38
CA ARG A 251 13.36 -8.34 -10.43
C ARG A 251 13.60 -6.88 -10.07
N GLN A 252 13.05 -5.95 -10.85
CA GLN A 252 13.22 -4.50 -10.64
C GLN A 252 12.07 -3.88 -9.85
N LEU A 253 10.89 -4.51 -9.81
CA LEU A 253 9.77 -4.01 -9.01
C LEU A 253 9.94 -4.31 -7.51
N PRO A 254 9.48 -3.42 -6.62
CA PRO A 254 9.55 -3.65 -5.19
C PRO A 254 8.68 -4.84 -4.77
N SER A 255 9.20 -5.67 -3.86
CA SER A 255 8.44 -6.71 -3.19
C SER A 255 7.69 -6.13 -2.01
N VAL A 256 6.40 -6.45 -1.87
CA VAL A 256 5.60 -6.14 -0.69
C VAL A 256 6.30 -6.60 0.60
N SER A 257 6.88 -7.80 0.59
CA SER A 257 7.61 -8.37 1.73
C SER A 257 8.93 -7.67 2.05
N CYS A 258 9.56 -7.01 1.06
CA CYS A 258 10.89 -6.39 1.22
C CYS A 258 10.82 -4.89 1.52
N ILE A 259 9.66 -4.24 1.32
CA ILE A 259 9.48 -2.82 1.67
C ILE A 259 9.62 -2.59 3.18
N GLY A 260 9.31 -3.58 4.02
CA GLY A 260 9.41 -3.46 5.46
C GLY A 260 8.41 -2.44 6.03
N PHE A 261 7.13 -2.52 5.63
CA PHE A 261 6.09 -1.59 6.10
C PHE A 261 6.07 -1.43 7.63
N ARG A 262 6.21 -2.53 8.36
CA ARG A 262 6.24 -2.51 9.82
C ARG A 262 7.37 -1.65 10.41
N SER A 263 8.56 -1.65 9.81
CA SER A 263 9.68 -0.81 10.27
C SER A 263 9.52 0.64 9.77
N ASN A 264 8.93 0.84 8.60
CA ASN A 264 8.81 2.13 7.92
C ASN A 264 7.52 2.91 8.21
N MET A 265 6.55 2.30 8.89
CA MET A 265 5.25 2.90 9.23
C MET A 265 5.02 2.88 10.75
N ARG A 266 4.20 3.82 11.24
CA ARG A 266 3.63 3.82 12.60
C ARG A 266 2.19 3.32 12.52
N ILE A 267 2.04 2.05 12.15
CA ILE A 267 0.74 1.44 11.85
C ILE A 267 -0.22 1.66 13.03
N PRO A 268 -1.34 2.37 12.85
CA PRO A 268 -2.27 2.63 13.95
C PRO A 268 -3.00 1.35 14.37
N PRO A 269 -3.63 1.32 15.56
CA PRO A 269 -4.43 0.19 15.97
C PRO A 269 -5.56 -0.11 14.98
N VAL A 270 -5.78 -1.40 14.71
CA VAL A 270 -6.85 -1.86 13.82
C VAL A 270 -8.21 -1.48 14.40
N PHE A 271 -9.19 -1.13 13.57
CA PHE A 271 -10.50 -0.64 14.02
C PHE A 271 -10.42 0.56 14.99
N SER A 272 -9.43 1.45 14.82
CA SER A 272 -9.37 2.67 15.62
C SER A 272 -10.65 3.50 15.42
N GLN A 273 -11.28 3.85 16.54
CA GLN A 273 -12.43 4.77 16.57
C GLN A 273 -11.98 6.21 16.85
N ASP A 274 -10.74 6.39 17.30
CA ASP A 274 -10.21 7.68 17.67
C ASP A 274 -9.68 8.40 16.43
N SER A 275 -10.33 9.52 16.09
CA SER A 275 -9.93 10.41 15.01
C SER A 275 -8.70 11.28 15.36
N SER A 276 -8.24 11.24 16.61
CA SER A 276 -7.12 12.05 17.10
C SER A 276 -5.74 11.47 16.76
N GLY A 277 -5.67 10.19 16.38
CA GLY A 277 -4.43 9.52 16.01
C GLY A 277 -4.00 9.77 14.56
N THR A 278 -2.75 9.43 14.24
CA THR A 278 -2.27 9.43 12.85
C THR A 278 -3.10 8.45 12.02
N SER A 279 -3.67 8.94 10.93
CA SER A 279 -4.43 8.09 10.01
C SER A 279 -3.52 7.03 9.37
N PHE A 280 -4.09 5.89 8.94
CA PHE A 280 -3.31 4.90 8.17
C PHE A 280 -2.68 5.52 6.92
N ALA A 281 -3.38 6.47 6.29
CA ALA A 281 -2.94 7.14 5.07
C ALA A 281 -1.60 7.88 5.23
N GLU A 282 -1.30 8.40 6.42
CA GLU A 282 -0.11 9.22 6.68
C GLU A 282 0.87 8.57 7.67
N CYS A 283 0.59 7.36 8.15
CA CYS A 283 1.37 6.73 9.21
C CYS A 283 2.82 6.38 8.81
N HIS A 284 3.16 6.46 7.52
CA HIS A 284 4.51 6.30 6.98
C HIS A 284 5.33 7.60 6.96
N VAL A 285 4.66 8.76 6.91
CA VAL A 285 5.27 10.05 6.54
C VAL A 285 6.42 10.42 7.47
N GLU A 286 6.23 10.35 8.78
CA GLU A 286 7.26 10.78 9.74
C GLU A 286 8.56 9.98 9.61
N LYS A 287 8.47 8.66 9.42
CA LYS A 287 9.65 7.79 9.28
C LYS A 287 10.28 7.93 7.90
N MET A 288 9.47 7.95 6.84
CA MET A 288 9.96 7.93 5.46
C MET A 288 10.45 9.30 4.95
N THR A 289 10.10 10.40 5.63
CA THR A 289 10.67 11.73 5.33
C THR A 289 11.98 12.00 6.09
N ASN A 290 12.43 11.08 6.94
CA ASN A 290 13.68 11.21 7.68
C ASN A 290 14.89 11.17 6.73
N PRO A 291 15.90 12.04 6.88
CA PRO A 291 17.10 12.03 6.03
C PRO A 291 17.84 10.68 5.99
N LYS A 292 17.87 9.95 7.12
CA LYS A 292 18.50 8.62 7.19
C LYS A 292 17.73 7.59 6.37
N PHE A 293 16.40 7.70 6.33
CA PHE A 293 15.59 6.86 5.48
C PHE A 293 15.80 7.24 4.01
N LEU A 294 15.79 8.53 3.66
CA LEU A 294 15.92 8.97 2.27
C LEU A 294 17.29 8.62 1.66
N THR A 295 18.36 8.68 2.46
CA THR A 295 19.71 8.38 2.00
C THR A 295 19.86 6.92 1.56
N GLY A 296 20.59 6.69 0.47
CA GLY A 296 20.92 5.36 -0.04
C GLY A 296 20.61 5.17 -1.51
N LYS A 297 20.54 3.92 -1.95
CA LYS A 297 20.28 3.56 -3.35
C LYS A 297 18.81 3.46 -3.67
N TRP A 298 18.43 4.09 -4.77
CA TRP A 298 17.09 4.13 -5.33
C TRP A 298 17.12 3.76 -6.81
N THR A 299 15.98 3.31 -7.29
CA THR A 299 15.72 2.99 -8.69
C THR A 299 14.29 3.45 -9.02
N GLY A 300 13.95 3.52 -10.30
CA GLY A 300 12.56 3.76 -10.66
C GLY A 300 12.35 4.01 -12.14
N TYR A 301 11.20 4.59 -12.46
CA TYR A 301 10.83 4.93 -13.83
C TYR A 301 10.19 6.31 -13.86
N TYR A 302 10.28 6.93 -15.02
CA TYR A 302 9.41 8.01 -15.41
C TYR A 302 8.70 7.64 -16.70
N SER A 303 7.52 8.22 -16.89
CA SER A 303 6.81 8.15 -18.15
C SER A 303 7.07 9.43 -18.95
N GLU A 304 7.07 9.31 -20.27
CA GLU A 304 7.07 10.43 -21.22
C GLU A 304 5.67 10.56 -21.82
N GLN A 305 5.13 11.78 -21.76
CA GLN A 305 3.75 12.10 -22.14
C GLN A 305 3.62 13.46 -22.85
N ARG A 306 4.73 14.13 -23.21
CA ARG A 306 4.68 15.40 -23.93
C ARG A 306 3.92 15.31 -25.25
N ASP A 307 4.05 14.19 -25.97
CA ASP A 307 3.38 13.98 -27.25
C ASP A 307 1.88 13.63 -27.11
N SER A 308 1.48 13.03 -25.98
CA SER A 308 0.10 12.65 -25.72
C SER A 308 -0.16 12.34 -24.25
N VAL A 309 -1.06 13.10 -23.62
CA VAL A 309 -1.52 12.81 -22.25
C VAL A 309 -2.11 11.40 -22.13
N HIS A 310 -2.67 10.85 -23.21
CA HIS A 310 -3.31 9.53 -23.22
C HIS A 310 -2.38 8.37 -23.55
N VAL A 311 -1.12 8.61 -23.89
CA VAL A 311 -0.16 7.54 -24.19
C VAL A 311 1.07 7.74 -23.33
N ARG A 312 1.25 6.88 -22.33
CA ARG A 312 2.51 6.80 -21.59
C ARG A 312 3.48 5.93 -22.36
N SER A 313 4.59 6.50 -22.79
CA SER A 313 5.80 5.71 -23.00
C SER A 313 6.62 5.74 -21.72
N PHE A 314 7.44 4.73 -21.51
CA PHE A 314 8.42 4.74 -20.42
C PHE A 314 9.80 4.69 -21.04
N ASP A 315 10.78 5.25 -20.37
CA ASP A 315 12.19 5.03 -20.70
C ASP A 315 12.77 3.85 -19.93
N PRO A 316 13.99 3.38 -20.24
CA PRO A 316 14.67 2.37 -19.42
C PRO A 316 14.70 2.85 -17.96
N PRO A 317 14.80 1.93 -16.98
CA PRO A 317 14.78 2.30 -15.57
C PRO A 317 15.84 3.35 -15.26
N MET A 318 15.44 4.35 -14.48
CA MET A 318 16.40 5.19 -13.77
C MET A 318 17.08 4.33 -12.71
N ARG A 319 18.41 4.26 -12.78
CA ARG A 319 19.23 3.36 -11.97
C ARG A 319 20.34 4.11 -11.28
N ASP A 320 20.99 3.42 -10.35
CA ASP A 320 22.15 3.93 -9.62
C ASP A 320 21.85 5.29 -8.93
N ILE A 321 20.59 5.53 -8.53
CA ILE A 321 20.18 6.78 -7.88
C ILE A 321 20.67 6.75 -6.43
N ASN A 322 21.81 7.36 -6.14
CA ASN A 322 22.35 7.42 -4.79
C ASN A 322 21.93 8.73 -4.12
N ILE A 323 20.80 8.70 -3.40
CA ILE A 323 20.28 9.86 -2.68
C ILE A 323 21.18 10.20 -1.49
N VAL A 324 21.63 11.45 -1.45
CA VAL A 324 22.31 12.06 -0.30
C VAL A 324 21.34 13.05 0.34
N ALA A 325 20.83 12.72 1.52
CA ALA A 325 19.87 13.55 2.23
C ALA A 325 20.38 13.98 3.61
N ARG A 326 20.11 15.23 3.98
CA ARG A 326 20.47 15.79 5.30
C ARG A 326 19.28 16.48 5.96
N ALA A 327 19.40 16.72 7.26
CA ALA A 327 18.41 17.50 8.00
C ALA A 327 18.35 18.93 7.44
N ALA A 328 17.16 19.52 7.40
CA ALA A 328 17.00 20.90 6.98
C ALA A 328 17.45 21.86 8.09
N GLU A 329 18.26 22.84 7.74
CA GLU A 329 18.67 23.92 8.64
C GLU A 329 17.73 25.12 8.46
N GLY A 330 17.07 25.55 9.53
CA GLY A 330 16.32 26.81 9.56
C GLY A 330 14.91 26.82 8.94
N ALA A 331 14.45 25.75 8.29
CA ALA A 331 13.10 25.65 7.74
C ALA A 331 12.19 24.75 8.59
N SER A 332 11.12 25.31 9.14
CA SER A 332 10.25 24.62 10.10
C SER A 332 9.36 23.54 9.47
N ASP A 333 9.04 23.65 8.19
CA ASP A 333 8.18 22.75 7.43
C ASP A 333 8.94 21.68 6.63
N VAL A 334 10.27 21.80 6.51
CA VAL A 334 11.12 20.87 5.77
C VAL A 334 11.64 19.77 6.72
N ALA A 335 11.44 18.51 6.33
CA ALA A 335 11.97 17.35 7.04
C ALA A 335 13.39 17.00 6.60
N ALA A 336 13.67 17.11 5.30
CA ALA A 336 14.97 16.79 4.72
C ALA A 336 15.27 17.62 3.46
N VAL A 337 16.57 17.80 3.21
CA VAL A 337 17.09 18.36 1.95
C VAL A 337 17.83 17.24 1.22
N ILE A 338 17.50 17.05 -0.06
CA ILE A 338 18.25 16.17 -0.97
C ILE A 338 19.32 17.04 -1.64
N ASP A 339 20.58 16.70 -1.38
CA ASP A 339 21.71 17.50 -1.82
C ASP A 339 22.06 17.24 -3.28
N ARG A 340 22.70 18.26 -3.88
CA ARG A 340 23.22 18.25 -5.25
C ARG A 340 24.26 17.16 -5.53
N GLU A 341 24.69 16.41 -4.53
CA GLU A 341 25.60 15.26 -4.68
C GLU A 341 24.86 13.98 -5.04
N THR A 342 23.52 13.98 -4.91
CA THR A 342 22.70 12.87 -5.41
C THR A 342 22.93 12.71 -6.91
N ARG A 343 23.26 11.49 -7.34
CA ARG A 343 23.52 11.12 -8.74
C ARG A 343 22.65 9.94 -9.13
N GLY A 344 22.36 9.82 -10.41
CA GLY A 344 21.69 8.68 -11.02
C GLY A 344 21.92 8.66 -12.53
N VAL A 345 21.48 7.58 -13.18
CA VAL A 345 21.61 7.40 -14.64
C VAL A 345 20.29 6.91 -15.23
N ASP A 346 19.93 7.41 -16.41
CA ASP A 346 18.81 6.91 -17.20
C ASP A 346 19.15 6.82 -18.70
N ALA A 347 18.15 6.78 -19.58
CA ALA A 347 18.33 6.71 -21.03
C ALA A 347 19.06 7.93 -21.64
N HIS A 348 19.01 9.10 -21.00
CA HIS A 348 19.59 10.34 -21.50
C HIS A 348 20.96 10.65 -20.88
N GLY A 349 21.37 9.87 -19.87
CA GLY A 349 22.72 9.92 -19.29
C GLY A 349 22.71 10.15 -17.79
N GLU A 350 23.83 10.65 -17.28
CA GLU A 350 24.00 10.95 -15.86
C GLU A 350 23.24 12.23 -15.48
N PHE A 351 22.55 12.19 -14.35
CA PHE A 351 21.84 13.32 -13.78
C PHE A 351 22.14 13.51 -12.30
N SER A 352 21.98 14.74 -11.82
CA SER A 352 21.87 15.07 -10.41
C SER A 352 20.40 15.30 -10.02
N LEU A 353 20.05 14.98 -8.78
CA LEU A 353 18.75 15.28 -8.19
C LEU A 353 18.97 16.17 -6.97
N GLN A 354 18.19 17.23 -6.79
CA GLN A 354 18.28 18.07 -5.59
C GLN A 354 16.92 18.65 -5.24
N GLY A 355 16.70 18.96 -3.97
CA GLY A 355 15.48 19.65 -3.53
C GLY A 355 15.13 19.37 -2.09
N ARG A 356 13.84 19.36 -1.77
CA ARG A 356 13.35 19.30 -0.39
C ARG A 356 12.20 18.32 -0.23
N VAL A 357 12.16 17.71 0.95
CA VAL A 357 11.07 16.85 1.42
C VAL A 357 10.45 17.51 2.65
N LYS A 358 9.16 17.84 2.56
CA LYS A 358 8.40 18.48 3.64
C LYS A 358 7.95 17.46 4.68
N LYS A 359 7.64 17.94 5.89
CA LYS A 359 7.16 17.10 7.01
C LYS A 359 5.82 16.43 6.76
N ASN A 360 5.02 16.95 5.84
CA ASN A 360 3.76 16.33 5.39
C ASN A 360 3.96 15.30 4.25
N GLY A 361 5.20 14.99 3.88
CA GLY A 361 5.51 14.05 2.80
C GLY A 361 5.51 14.64 1.40
N GLN A 362 5.21 15.92 1.19
CA GLN A 362 5.39 16.55 -0.11
C GLN A 362 6.87 16.61 -0.50
N VAL A 363 7.15 16.38 -1.78
CA VAL A 363 8.49 16.30 -2.34
C VAL A 363 8.59 17.27 -3.52
N GLU A 364 9.62 18.12 -3.50
CA GLU A 364 9.92 19.07 -4.56
C GLU A 364 11.38 18.90 -4.94
N LEU A 365 11.65 18.40 -6.15
CA LEU A 365 12.98 18.09 -6.64
C LEU A 365 13.23 18.75 -7.99
N VAL A 366 14.50 18.87 -8.35
CA VAL A 366 14.95 19.26 -9.69
C VAL A 366 15.95 18.23 -10.15
N LYS A 367 15.63 17.59 -11.27
CA LYS A 367 16.56 16.72 -11.99
C LYS A 367 17.36 17.57 -12.97
N ARG A 368 18.69 17.45 -12.96
CA ARG A 368 19.59 18.15 -13.88
C ARG A 368 20.53 17.17 -14.57
N TYR A 369 20.54 17.12 -15.88
CA TYR A 369 21.52 16.31 -16.62
C TYR A 369 22.89 16.98 -16.60
N ILE A 370 23.93 16.20 -16.29
CA ILE A 370 25.28 16.73 -16.05
C ILE A 370 25.92 17.24 -17.34
N VAL A 371 25.71 16.54 -18.46
CA VAL A 371 26.34 16.88 -19.75
C VAL A 371 25.57 17.96 -20.51
N SER A 372 24.25 17.84 -20.63
CA SER A 372 23.43 18.79 -21.41
C SER A 372 23.00 20.03 -20.63
N GLY A 373 23.04 19.97 -19.30
CA GLY A 373 22.58 21.04 -18.42
C GLY A 373 21.05 21.18 -18.32
N TRP A 374 20.27 20.35 -19.03
CA TRP A 374 18.80 20.41 -18.97
C TRP A 374 18.29 20.13 -17.57
N THR A 375 17.27 20.88 -17.17
CA THR A 375 16.65 20.76 -15.85
C THR A 375 15.16 20.48 -15.97
N TRP A 376 14.68 19.57 -15.12
CA TRP A 376 13.27 19.20 -15.05
C TRP A 376 12.80 19.27 -13.59
N PRO A 377 11.88 20.18 -13.23
CA PRO A 377 11.24 20.17 -11.94
C PRO A 377 10.36 18.93 -11.75
N TRP A 378 10.39 18.40 -10.54
CA TRP A 378 9.68 17.21 -10.09
C TRP A 378 8.87 17.57 -8.85
N LEU A 379 7.57 17.26 -8.88
CA LEU A 379 6.65 17.46 -7.77
C LEU A 379 6.03 16.11 -7.41
N GLY A 380 6.02 15.73 -6.14
CA GLY A 380 5.49 14.44 -5.74
C GLY A 380 5.15 14.35 -4.26
N CYS A 381 4.83 13.13 -3.83
CA CYS A 381 4.66 12.80 -2.43
C CYS A 381 5.40 11.52 -2.07
N MET A 382 5.83 11.46 -0.82
CA MET A 382 6.26 10.24 -0.17
C MET A 382 5.05 9.34 0.05
N THR A 383 5.10 8.14 -0.49
CA THR A 383 4.11 7.07 -0.30
C THR A 383 4.77 5.90 0.44
N PRO A 384 4.00 4.93 0.95
CA PRO A 384 4.57 3.69 1.48
C PRO A 384 5.43 2.90 0.48
N PHE A 385 5.33 3.21 -0.82
CA PHE A 385 6.02 2.53 -1.91
C PHE A 385 7.14 3.38 -2.54
N GLY A 386 7.58 4.46 -1.88
CA GLY A 386 8.60 5.37 -2.38
C GLY A 386 8.02 6.73 -2.79
N ILE A 387 8.71 7.46 -3.65
CA ILE A 387 8.30 8.80 -4.07
C ILE A 387 7.63 8.70 -5.43
N ALA A 388 6.37 9.15 -5.51
CA ALA A 388 5.61 9.18 -6.75
C ALA A 388 5.10 10.60 -7.03
N GLY A 389 5.09 10.99 -8.30
CA GLY A 389 4.83 12.37 -8.67
C GLY A 389 4.79 12.63 -10.17
N THR A 390 4.94 13.89 -10.51
CA THR A 390 4.96 14.45 -11.87
C THR A 390 6.26 15.17 -12.14
N TRP A 391 6.70 15.17 -13.39
CA TRP A 391 7.82 15.96 -13.85
C TRP A 391 7.41 16.79 -15.07
N GLY A 392 8.09 17.90 -15.31
CA GLY A 392 7.78 18.81 -16.42
C GLY A 392 8.21 20.24 -16.12
N ASP A 393 8.04 21.17 -17.07
CA ASP A 393 8.37 22.59 -16.88
C ASP A 393 7.35 23.27 -15.95
N ALA A 394 7.81 24.26 -15.18
CA ALA A 394 6.98 25.10 -14.34
C ALA A 394 6.55 26.41 -15.03
N SER A 395 6.83 26.57 -16.33
CA SER A 395 6.55 27.81 -17.05
C SER A 395 5.06 28.16 -17.04
N ASP A 396 4.73 29.30 -16.44
CA ASP A 396 3.38 29.88 -16.40
C ASP A 396 2.94 30.48 -17.76
N GLU A 397 3.76 30.38 -18.81
CA GLU A 397 3.50 31.01 -20.11
C GLU A 397 2.57 30.15 -20.99
N PHE A 398 1.28 30.51 -20.93
CA PHE A 398 0.18 30.36 -21.91
C PHE A 398 -0.10 29.05 -22.66
N ASP A 399 0.80 28.06 -22.73
CA ASP A 399 0.53 26.74 -23.31
C ASP A 399 0.46 25.67 -22.22
N GLU A 400 -0.76 25.41 -21.75
CA GLU A 400 -1.09 24.40 -20.72
C GLU A 400 -0.61 22.98 -21.06
N PHE A 401 -0.26 22.71 -22.31
CA PHE A 401 0.19 21.41 -22.78
C PHE A 401 1.72 21.22 -22.75
N ASP A 402 2.53 22.30 -22.75
CA ASP A 402 3.99 22.19 -22.85
C ASP A 402 4.70 21.99 -21.51
N SER A 403 4.00 22.19 -20.39
CA SER A 403 4.58 22.10 -19.03
C SER A 403 4.58 20.69 -18.45
N PHE A 404 3.71 19.79 -18.89
CA PHE A 404 3.63 18.43 -18.32
C PHE A 404 4.49 17.43 -19.09
N GLY A 405 5.56 16.94 -18.45
CA GLY A 405 6.44 15.92 -19.02
C GLY A 405 5.91 14.50 -18.84
N GLY A 406 5.40 14.21 -17.64
CA GLY A 406 4.87 12.90 -17.30
C GLY A 406 4.85 12.64 -15.81
N TYR A 407 4.79 11.36 -15.44
CA TYR A 407 4.85 10.90 -14.06
C TYR A 407 6.20 10.26 -13.75
N PHE A 408 6.57 10.22 -12.49
CA PHE A 408 7.70 9.43 -12.02
C PHE A 408 7.31 8.62 -10.78
N TRP A 409 8.03 7.52 -10.59
CA TRP A 409 8.00 6.73 -9.37
C TRP A 409 9.39 6.17 -9.12
N ILE A 410 9.97 6.51 -7.97
CA ILE A 410 11.25 5.99 -7.49
C ILE A 410 11.08 5.33 -6.12
N TRP A 411 11.80 4.25 -5.88
CA TRP A 411 11.77 3.45 -4.66
C TRP A 411 13.18 2.96 -4.31
N LYS A 412 13.36 2.43 -3.10
CA LYS A 412 14.67 1.91 -2.70
C LYS A 412 15.02 0.63 -3.43
N GLU A 413 16.28 0.50 -3.82
CA GLU A 413 16.78 -0.65 -4.56
C GLU A 413 16.72 -1.95 -3.75
N ASP A 414 16.91 -1.88 -2.43
CA ASP A 414 16.84 -3.01 -1.51
C ASP A 414 15.42 -3.61 -1.39
N TRP A 415 14.38 -2.90 -1.84
CA TRP A 415 13.02 -3.44 -1.86
C TRP A 415 12.77 -4.39 -3.03
N CYS A 416 13.62 -4.39 -4.05
CA CYS A 416 13.46 -5.25 -5.23
C CYS A 416 13.87 -6.71 -4.92
N GLU A 417 14.79 -6.88 -3.97
CA GLU A 417 15.42 -8.15 -3.63
C GLU A 417 14.50 -9.01 -2.76
N GLY A 418 13.63 -9.82 -3.38
CA GLY A 418 12.79 -10.81 -2.69
C GLY A 418 12.78 -12.16 -3.42
N ASP A 419 13.07 -13.22 -2.68
CA ASP A 419 13.14 -14.66 -3.02
C ASP A 419 13.80 -15.02 -4.37
N ARG A 420 15.14 -15.04 -4.34
CA ARG A 420 15.99 -15.88 -5.20
C ARG A 420 15.79 -17.37 -4.87
#